data_AF-A0A1J4WZ00-F1
#
_entry.id   AF-A0A1J4WZ00-F1
#
_cell.length_a   1.000
_cell.length_b   1.000
_cell.length_c   1.000
_cell.angle_alpha   90.00
_cell.angle_beta   90.00
_cell.angle_gamma   90.00
#
_symmetry.space_group_name_H-M   'P 1'
#
loop_
_entity.id
_entity.type
_entity.pdbx_description
1 polymer ?
#
loop_
_entity_poly.entity_id
_entity_poly.type
_entity_poly.pdbx_seq_one_letter_code
_entity_poly.pdbx_strand_id
1 'polypeptide(L)' 'MHLTVEDLGPDEAVQAFVLVQRSEKPEEIIRQLRGDQAALLDPEQFPLDVQRRCQELNVLPESDDENNEGGV' A
#
# COMPACT_ATOMS: atom_id res chain seq x y z
N MET A 1 8.70 -20.14 1.79
CA MET A 1 7.80 -19.13 1.20
C MET A 1 8.25 -17.80 1.76
N HIS A 2 8.71 -16.88 0.90
CA HIS A 2 8.99 -15.50 1.32
C HIS A 2 7.68 -14.75 1.19
N LEU A 3 7.13 -14.29 2.31
CA LEU A 3 5.92 -13.48 2.30
C LEU A 3 6.30 -12.07 1.87
N THR A 4 5.65 -11.54 0.84
CA THR A 4 5.91 -10.18 0.36
C THR A 4 4.64 -9.34 0.39
N VAL A 5 4.76 -8.05 0.09
CA VAL A 5 3.61 -7.15 -0.04
C VAL A 5 2.71 -7.57 -1.22
N GLU A 6 3.23 -8.39 -2.14
CA GLU A 6 2.48 -9.00 -3.25
C GLU A 6 1.43 -10.02 -2.78
N ASP A 7 1.57 -10.54 -1.55
CA ASP A 7 0.55 -11.39 -0.91
C ASP A 7 -0.62 -10.57 -0.34
N LEU A 8 -0.56 -9.23 -0.33
CA LEU A 8 -1.69 -8.41 0.08
C LEU A 8 -2.78 -8.43 -0.99
N GLY A 9 -4.01 -8.71 -0.56
CA GLY A 9 -5.20 -8.49 -1.37
C GLY A 9 -5.51 -6.99 -1.56
N PRO A 10 -6.48 -6.66 -2.43
CA PRO A 10 -6.88 -5.28 -2.70
C PRO A 10 -7.29 -4.50 -1.45
N ASP A 11 -8.15 -5.06 -0.60
CA ASP A 11 -8.56 -4.40 0.65
C ASP A 11 -7.39 -4.17 1.61
N GLU A 12 -6.51 -5.18 1.79
CA GLU A 12 -5.35 -5.07 2.68
C GLU A 12 -4.33 -4.06 2.18
N ALA A 13 -4.10 -4.02 0.86
CA ALA A 13 -3.18 -3.06 0.24
C ALA A 13 -3.69 -1.62 0.41
N VAL A 14 -4.98 -1.37 0.16
CA VAL A 14 -5.60 -0.06 0.39
C VAL A 14 -5.54 0.32 1.87
N GLN A 15 -5.87 -0.61 2.77
CA GLN A 15 -5.79 -0.37 4.21
C GLN A 15 -4.36 0.00 4.62
N ALA A 16 -3.36 -0.78 4.20
CA ALA A 16 -1.95 -0.50 4.46
C ALA A 16 -1.54 0.88 3.94
N PHE A 17 -1.95 1.22 2.71
CA PHE A 17 -1.64 2.50 2.09
C PHE A 17 -2.24 3.68 2.87
N VAL A 18 -3.50 3.57 3.30
CA VAL A 18 -4.16 4.60 4.12
C VAL A 18 -3.46 4.76 5.47
N LEU A 19 -3.06 3.66 6.12
CA LEU A 19 -2.35 3.73 7.41
C LEU A 19 -0.98 4.40 7.25
N VAL A 20 -0.25 4.08 6.17
CA VAL A 20 1.02 4.75 5.82
C VAL A 20 0.81 6.26 5.62
N GLN A 21 -0.24 6.66 4.88
CA GLN A 21 -0.57 8.08 4.66
C GLN A 21 -0.95 8.83 5.94
N ARG A 22 -1.50 8.13 6.93
CA ARG A 22 -1.84 8.71 8.25
C ARG A 22 -0.64 8.87 9.18
N SER A 23 0.58 8.72 8.67
CA SER A 23 1.84 8.81 9.42
C SER A 23 2.00 7.74 10.50
N GLU A 24 1.35 6.59 10.36
CA GLU A 24 1.64 5.44 11.22
C GLU A 24 2.99 4.82 10.84
N LYS A 25 3.68 4.27 11.85
CA LYS A 25 4.98 3.63 11.62
C LYS A 25 4.79 2.37 10.78
N PRO A 26 5.53 2.19 9.67
CA PRO A 26 5.45 0.99 8.83
C PRO A 26 5.56 -0.30 9.65
N GLU A 27 6.44 -0.30 10.66
CA GLU A 27 6.65 -1.41 11.60
C GLU A 27 5.35 -1.84 12.31
N GLU A 28 4.55 -0.89 12.78
CA GLU A 28 3.27 -1.15 13.44
C GLU A 28 2.21 -1.64 12.45
N ILE A 29 2.17 -1.04 11.26
CA ILE A 29 1.23 -1.43 10.20
C ILE A 29 1.49 -2.87 9.77
N ILE A 30 2.76 -3.20 9.49
CA ILE A 30 3.20 -4.55 9.16
C ILE A 30 2.83 -5.54 10.27
N ARG A 31 3.05 -5.17 11.54
CA ARG A 31 2.69 -6.02 12.69
C ARG A 31 1.19 -6.22 12.84
N GLN A 32 0.38 -5.20 12.55
CA GLN A 32 -1.08 -5.30 12.54
C GLN A 32 -1.59 -6.22 11.43
N LEU A 33 -0.99 -6.16 10.24
CA LEU A 33 -1.42 -6.94 9.07
C LEU A 33 -0.90 -8.39 9.08
N ARG A 34 0.34 -8.60 9.52
CA ARG A 34 1.05 -9.88 9.38
C ARG A 34 1.41 -10.55 10.71
N GLY A 35 1.17 -9.91 11.85
CA GLY A 35 1.42 -10.50 13.17
C GLY A 35 2.87 -10.94 13.34
N ASP A 36 3.10 -12.21 13.65
CA ASP A 36 4.43 -12.81 13.82
C ASP A 36 5.28 -12.79 12.53
N GLN A 37 4.64 -12.67 11.37
CA GLN A 37 5.34 -12.61 10.08
C GLN A 37 5.84 -11.20 9.75
N ALA A 38 5.62 -10.23 10.64
CA ALA A 38 6.09 -8.86 10.47
C ALA A 38 7.60 -8.75 10.24
N ALA A 39 8.39 -9.63 10.87
CA ALA A 39 9.83 -9.66 10.73
C ALA A 39 10.33 -10.06 9.32
N LEU A 40 9.42 -10.51 8.44
CA LEU A 40 9.74 -10.88 7.06
C LEU A 40 9.63 -9.71 6.09
N LEU A 41 9.02 -8.60 6.51
CA LEU A 41 8.83 -7.41 5.70
C LEU A 41 9.79 -6.30 6.17
N ASP A 42 10.32 -5.56 5.20
CA ASP A 42 11.20 -4.45 5.46
C ASP A 42 10.38 -3.16 5.67
N PRO A 43 10.43 -2.53 6.86
CA PRO A 43 9.63 -1.34 7.14
C PRO A 43 10.05 -0.10 6.34
N GLU A 44 11.29 -0.04 5.83
CA GLU A 44 11.75 1.08 5.00
C GLU A 44 11.21 0.93 3.57
N GLN A 45 11.11 -0.29 3.04
CA GLN A 45 10.55 -0.58 1.71
C GLN A 45 9.02 -0.69 1.71
N PHE A 46 8.41 -1.06 2.83
CA PHE A 46 6.97 -1.33 2.92
C PHE A 46 6.07 -0.22 2.34
N PRO A 47 6.29 1.09 2.57
CA PRO A 47 5.49 2.14 1.95
C PRO A 47 5.51 2.11 0.42
N LEU A 48 6.69 1.89 -0.17
CA LEU A 48 6.90 1.84 -1.62
C LEU A 48 6.27 0.58 -2.21
N ASP A 49 6.46 -0.56 -1.55
CA ASP A 49 5.89 -1.84 -1.98
C ASP A 49 4.36 -1.82 -1.91
N VAL A 50 3.78 -1.23 -0.85
CA VAL A 50 2.33 -1.10 -0.70
C VAL A 50 1.77 -0.19 -1.79
N GLN A 51 2.43 0.93 -2.08
CA GLN A 51 2.03 1.81 -3.17
C GLN A 51 2.05 1.10 -4.52
N ARG A 52 3.14 0.38 -4.83
CA ARG A 52 3.25 -0.42 -6.06
C ARG A 52 2.13 -1.46 -6.13
N ARG A 53 1.90 -2.19 -5.04
CA ARG A 53 0.85 -3.20 -4.98
C ARG A 53 -0.53 -2.62 -5.24
N CYS A 54 -0.83 -1.45 -4.68
CA CYS A 54 -2.11 -0.80 -4.93
C CYS A 54 -2.26 -0.31 -6.40
N GLN A 55 -1.17 0.07 -7.06
CA GLN A 55 -1.16 0.38 -8.51
C GLN A 55 -1.38 -0.88 -9.35
N GLU A 56 -0.70 -1.99 -9.03
CA GLU A 56 -0.88 -3.27 -9.74
C GLU A 56 -2.30 -3.81 -9.63
N LEU A 57 -2.92 -3.62 -8.46
CA LEU A 57 -4.30 -4.02 -8.22
C LEU A 57 -5.32 -3.03 -8.77
N ASN A 58 -4.87 -1.89 -9.32
CA ASN A 58 -5.72 -0.80 -9.83
C ASN A 58 -6.76 -0.33 -8.80
N VAL A 59 -6.35 -0.25 -7.53
CA VAL A 59 -7.22 0.14 -6.39
C VAL A 59 -6.91 1.53 -5.84
N LEU A 60 -5.78 2.14 -6.23
CA LEU A 60 -5.62 3.57 -6.04
C LEU A 60 -6.47 4.29 -7.08
N PRO A 61 -7.12 5.40 -6.72
CA PRO A 61 -7.61 6.30 -7.75
C PRO A 61 -6.43 6.65 -8.65
N GLU A 62 -6.63 6.58 -9.97
CA GLU A 62 -5.67 7.12 -10.93
C GLU A 62 -5.27 8.50 -10.39
N SER A 63 -3.98 8.74 -10.19
CA SER A 63 -3.51 10.09 -9.91
C SER A 63 -3.89 10.88 -11.15
N ASP A 64 -5.00 11.60 -11.04
CA ASP A 64 -5.62 12.38 -12.10
C ASP A 64 -4.65 13.51 -12.47
N ASP A 65 -3.71 13.15 -13.33
CA ASP A 65 -2.81 14.02 -14.06
C ASP A 65 -3.28 14.03 -15.53
N GLU A 66 -4.58 14.16 -15.78
CA GLU A 66 -5.12 14.45 -17.12
C GLU A 66 -6.34 15.40 -17.06
N ASN A 67 -6.06 16.68 -17.29
CA ASN A 67 -6.80 17.55 -18.21
C ASN A 67 -8.31 17.28 -18.38
N ASN A 68 -9.16 18.03 -17.68
CA ASN A 68 -10.46 18.39 -18.25
C ASN A 68 -10.35 19.73 -19.00
N GLU A 69 -9.81 19.65 -20.23
CA GLU A 69 -9.99 20.66 -21.28
C GLU A 69 -11.50 20.74 -21.63
N GLY A 70 -12.10 21.94 -21.57
CA GLY A 70 -13.41 22.23 -22.18
C GLY A 70 -14.63 22.12 -21.26
N GLY A 71 -15.16 23.27 -20.85
CA GLY A 71 -16.45 23.38 -20.15
C GLY A 71 -17.22 24.63 -20.58
N VAL A 72 -17.93 24.47 -21.71
CA VAL A 72 -19.07 25.24 -22.30
C VAL A 72 -18.99 26.76 -22.48
#